data_AF-A0A9W5VWU5-F1
#
_entry.id   AF-A0A9W5VWU5-F1
#
_cell.length_a   1.000
_cell.length_b   1.000
_cell.length_c   1.000
_cell.angle_alpha   90.00
_cell.angle_beta   90.00
_cell.angle_gamma   90.00
#
_symmetry.space_group_name_H-M   'P 1'
#
loop_
_entity.id
_entity.type
_entity.pdbx_description
1 polymer ?
#
loop_
_entity_poly.entity_id
_entity_poly.type
_entity_poly.pdbx_seq_one_letter_code
_entity_poly.pdbx_strand_id
1 'polypeptide(L)'
;MSLTAENVRAHTPLVQREDLLGRGTIAVFSFVVSPIILTLLFNSTALLQEGSITGIPLGSPTGQLGILVVAILIIILAYLTSWSTIGIVIATIWAGAFAALFIGNSIISPAPTSSIQALLMWQQLPLQTFVIFFTTLMVTLAKRRQSTRGNPKPVKEPGPAALSGYLIVTLLSALALIFIVLASSPNTITPTILNMPLLMPKLSGSDWFLVLLISLTLVAFTAMAYKSVLAVQLVAWFLLLIPALFLGPLFSILTNKLVTPQDPIMISVGYAMPVLGVFGLIVATCTYSISISVNPDA
;
A
#
# COMPACT_ATOMS: atom_id res chain seq x y z
N MET A 1 -53.91 -6.56 25.73
CA MET A 1 -52.50 -7.00 25.87
C MET A 1 -52.31 -8.28 25.06
N SER A 2 -51.68 -8.21 23.89
CA SER A 2 -51.10 -9.36 23.14
C SER A 2 -50.68 -8.89 21.74
N LEU A 3 -49.62 -8.08 21.64
CA LEU A 3 -49.10 -7.60 20.34
C LEU A 3 -47.55 -7.59 20.28
N THR A 4 -46.86 -8.36 21.11
CA THR A 4 -45.40 -8.15 21.33
C THR A 4 -44.47 -9.31 20.99
N ALA A 5 -44.97 -10.50 20.65
CA ALA A 5 -44.08 -11.65 20.36
C ALA A 5 -43.92 -11.94 18.85
N GLU A 6 -44.96 -11.71 18.05
CA GLU A 6 -44.97 -12.06 16.62
C GLU A 6 -44.29 -10.98 15.75
N ASN A 7 -44.45 -9.71 16.11
CA ASN A 7 -43.84 -8.58 15.39
C ASN A 7 -42.31 -8.52 15.55
N VAL A 8 -41.76 -9.05 16.64
CA VAL A 8 -40.31 -9.12 16.90
C VAL A 8 -39.65 -10.25 16.09
N ARG A 9 -40.38 -11.34 15.80
CA ARG A 9 -39.90 -12.44 14.94
C ARG A 9 -40.01 -12.14 13.45
N ALA A 10 -40.90 -11.24 13.03
CA ALA A 10 -41.03 -10.85 11.63
C ALA A 10 -39.96 -9.83 11.18
N HIS A 11 -39.49 -8.96 12.09
CA HIS A 11 -38.46 -7.96 11.77
C HIS A 11 -37.02 -8.51 11.77
N THR A 12 -36.72 -9.54 12.56
CA THR A 12 -35.38 -10.15 12.61
C THR A 12 -34.90 -10.78 11.30
N PRO A 13 -35.70 -11.56 10.54
CA PRO A 13 -35.24 -12.16 9.29
C PRO A 13 -35.09 -11.15 8.14
N LEU A 14 -35.88 -10.07 8.14
CA LEU A 14 -35.80 -9.02 7.11
C LEU A 14 -34.52 -8.18 7.28
N VAL A 15 -34.22 -7.74 8.51
CA VAL A 15 -32.98 -7.01 8.82
C VAL A 15 -31.74 -7.87 8.55
N GLN A 16 -31.79 -9.16 8.88
CA GLN A 16 -30.69 -10.09 8.61
C GLN A 16 -30.48 -10.31 7.10
N ARG A 17 -31.56 -10.35 6.32
CA ARG A 17 -31.49 -10.48 4.84
C ARG A 17 -30.93 -9.22 4.19
N GLU A 18 -31.31 -8.04 4.65
CA GLU A 18 -30.81 -6.76 4.15
C GLU A 18 -29.32 -6.55 4.48
N ASP A 19 -28.88 -6.91 5.69
CA ASP A 19 -27.45 -6.88 6.06
C ASP A 19 -26.63 -7.91 5.24
N LEU A 20 -27.18 -9.11 4.99
CA LEU A 20 -26.55 -10.10 4.11
C LEU A 20 -26.49 -9.63 2.65
N LEU A 21 -27.54 -8.99 2.13
CA LEU A 21 -27.53 -8.41 0.77
C LEU A 21 -26.51 -7.27 0.65
N GLY A 22 -26.42 -6.42 1.68
CA GLY A 22 -25.42 -5.35 1.77
C GLY A 22 -24.00 -5.91 1.75
N ARG A 23 -23.72 -6.93 2.57
CA ARG A 23 -22.42 -7.62 2.60
C ARG A 23 -22.09 -8.32 1.29
N GLY A 24 -23.08 -8.94 0.64
CA GLY A 24 -22.91 -9.57 -0.67
C GLY A 24 -22.58 -8.56 -1.76
N THR A 25 -23.24 -7.40 -1.77
CA THR A 25 -22.98 -6.32 -2.73
C THR A 25 -21.56 -5.75 -2.55
N ILE A 26 -21.14 -5.52 -1.30
CA ILE A 26 -19.77 -5.09 -0.98
C ILE A 26 -18.76 -6.14 -1.45
N ALA A 27 -19.04 -7.42 -1.24
CA ALA A 27 -18.16 -8.50 -1.67
C ALA A 27 -17.98 -8.53 -3.20
N VAL A 28 -19.08 -8.45 -3.95
CA VAL A 28 -19.04 -8.42 -5.42
C VAL A 28 -18.31 -7.19 -5.93
N PHE A 29 -18.61 -6.02 -5.37
CA PHE A 29 -17.93 -4.77 -5.74
C PHE A 29 -16.43 -4.87 -5.47
N SER A 30 -16.01 -5.26 -4.27
CA SER A 30 -14.59 -5.43 -3.94
C SER A 30 -13.92 -6.49 -4.82
N PHE A 31 -14.61 -7.57 -5.17
CA PHE A 31 -14.05 -8.61 -6.03
C PHE A 31 -13.72 -8.11 -7.43
N VAL A 32 -14.56 -7.24 -8.01
CA VAL A 32 -14.35 -6.65 -9.33
C VAL A 32 -13.35 -5.49 -9.27
N VAL A 33 -13.44 -4.65 -8.25
CA VAL A 33 -12.67 -3.40 -8.17
C VAL A 33 -11.24 -3.62 -7.68
N SER A 34 -10.99 -4.54 -6.75
CA SER A 34 -9.64 -4.83 -6.24
C SER A 34 -8.61 -5.17 -7.33
N PRO A 35 -8.86 -6.07 -8.31
CA PRO A 35 -7.88 -6.35 -9.36
C PRO A 35 -7.67 -5.15 -10.29
N ILE A 36 -8.70 -4.33 -10.52
CA ILE A 36 -8.58 -3.07 -11.30
C ILE A 36 -7.66 -2.09 -10.58
N ILE A 37 -7.87 -1.89 -9.27
CA ILE A 37 -7.02 -1.04 -8.42
C ILE A 37 -5.56 -1.50 -8.50
N LEU A 38 -5.30 -2.79 -8.27
CA LEU A 38 -3.94 -3.33 -8.24
C LEU A 38 -3.25 -3.20 -9.60
N THR A 39 -3.95 -3.52 -10.68
CA THR A 39 -3.39 -3.41 -12.04
C THR A 39 -3.08 -1.96 -12.39
N LEU A 40 -4.02 -1.04 -12.11
CA LEU A 40 -3.81 0.40 -12.32
C LEU A 40 -2.66 0.92 -11.46
N LEU A 41 -2.58 0.51 -10.20
CA LEU A 41 -1.51 0.89 -9.29
C LEU A 41 -0.15 0.48 -9.85
N PHE A 42 0.01 -0.79 -10.23
CA PHE A 42 1.27 -1.33 -10.71
C PHE A 42 1.71 -0.66 -12.01
N ASN A 43 0.79 -0.50 -12.97
CA ASN A 43 1.10 0.16 -14.23
C ASN A 43 1.42 1.64 -14.05
N SER A 44 0.65 2.36 -13.21
CA SER A 44 0.88 3.80 -12.98
C SER A 44 2.20 4.05 -12.26
N THR A 45 2.57 3.19 -11.32
CA THR A 45 3.86 3.27 -10.61
C THR A 45 5.02 2.97 -11.54
N ALA A 46 4.88 1.98 -12.42
CA ALA A 46 5.89 1.70 -13.44
C ALA A 46 6.07 2.89 -14.40
N LEU A 47 4.98 3.53 -14.85
CA LEU A 47 5.04 4.72 -15.71
C LEU A 47 5.68 5.93 -15.02
N LEU A 48 5.40 6.16 -13.74
CA LEU A 48 6.05 7.22 -12.96
C LEU A 48 7.55 6.96 -12.83
N GLN A 49 7.93 5.70 -12.63
CA GLN A 49 9.32 5.32 -12.51
C GLN A 49 10.05 5.44 -13.85
N GLU A 50 9.45 4.96 -14.93
CA GLU A 50 9.99 5.10 -16.28
C GLU A 50 10.20 6.58 -16.63
N GLY A 51 9.22 7.45 -16.35
CA GLY A 51 9.36 8.90 -16.53
C GLY A 51 10.50 9.49 -15.70
N SER A 52 10.57 9.12 -14.42
CA SER A 52 11.63 9.55 -13.49
C SER A 52 13.04 9.21 -14.00
N ILE A 53 13.22 8.01 -14.53
CA ILE A 53 14.53 7.50 -14.98
C ILE A 53 14.93 8.04 -16.35
N THR A 54 13.96 8.25 -17.25
CA THR A 54 14.21 8.71 -18.63
C THR A 54 14.43 10.22 -18.73
N GLY A 55 14.47 10.93 -17.60
CA GLY A 55 14.69 12.38 -17.58
C GLY A 55 13.48 13.18 -18.02
N ILE A 56 12.28 12.58 -18.03
CA ILE A 56 11.05 13.34 -17.98
C ILE A 56 10.95 13.84 -16.53
N PRO A 57 10.66 15.13 -16.28
CA PRO A 57 10.44 15.59 -14.91
C PRO A 57 9.47 14.63 -14.22
N LEU A 58 9.81 14.23 -12.99
CA LEU A 58 9.18 13.26 -12.10
C LEU A 58 7.62 13.33 -11.98
N GLY A 59 6.98 14.31 -12.62
CA GLY A 59 5.54 14.39 -12.86
C GLY A 59 5.14 14.00 -14.28
N SER A 60 5.34 12.73 -14.66
CA SER A 60 4.61 12.17 -15.81
C SER A 60 3.10 12.32 -15.54
N PRO A 61 2.35 13.14 -16.32
CA PRO A 61 0.96 13.43 -16.02
C PRO A 61 0.10 12.16 -16.01
N THR A 62 0.39 11.23 -16.91
CA THR A 62 -0.32 9.96 -17.03
C THR A 62 -0.14 9.07 -15.80
N GLY A 63 1.08 8.98 -15.27
CA GLY A 63 1.37 8.20 -14.07
C GLY A 63 0.75 8.83 -12.81
N GLN A 64 0.82 10.16 -12.68
CA GLN A 64 0.24 10.87 -11.53
C GLN A 64 -1.29 10.79 -11.51
N LEU A 65 -1.94 10.95 -12.67
CA LEU A 65 -3.39 10.77 -12.81
C LEU A 65 -3.81 9.34 -12.48
N GLY A 66 -3.04 8.34 -12.93
CA GLY A 66 -3.28 6.95 -12.59
C GLY A 66 -3.21 6.69 -11.07
N ILE A 67 -2.19 7.22 -10.39
CA ILE A 67 -2.08 7.15 -8.92
C ILE A 67 -3.22 7.90 -8.22
N LEU A 68 -3.67 9.04 -8.74
CA LEU A 68 -4.82 9.77 -8.19
C LEU A 68 -6.11 8.93 -8.28
N VAL A 69 -6.39 8.33 -9.44
CA VAL A 69 -7.55 7.44 -9.62
C VAL A 69 -7.47 6.25 -8.66
N VAL A 70 -6.28 5.66 -8.53
CA VAL A 70 -6.04 4.57 -7.57
C VAL A 70 -6.29 5.04 -6.14
N ALA A 71 -5.81 6.21 -5.73
CA ALA A 71 -6.04 6.77 -4.40
C ALA A 71 -7.55 6.89 -4.11
N ILE A 72 -8.32 7.44 -5.05
CA ILE A 72 -9.78 7.57 -4.94
C ILE A 72 -10.43 6.19 -4.77
N LEU A 73 -10.04 5.21 -5.60
CA LEU A 73 -10.60 3.86 -5.53
C LEU A 73 -10.25 3.13 -4.23
N ILE A 74 -9.03 3.30 -3.71
CA ILE A 74 -8.64 2.72 -2.42
C ILE A 74 -9.39 3.42 -1.27
N ILE A 75 -9.64 4.73 -1.35
CA ILE A 75 -10.47 5.45 -0.35
C ILE A 75 -11.90 4.92 -0.35
N ILE A 76 -12.50 4.72 -1.54
CA ILE A 76 -13.83 4.11 -1.65
C ILE A 76 -13.83 2.70 -1.04
N LEU A 77 -12.80 1.90 -1.34
CA LEU A 77 -12.64 0.58 -0.75
C LEU A 77 -12.49 0.63 0.78
N ALA A 78 -11.72 1.59 1.30
CA ALA A 78 -11.52 1.83 2.73
C ALA A 78 -12.78 2.35 3.43
N TYR A 79 -13.64 3.06 2.70
CA TYR A 79 -14.95 3.46 3.20
C TYR A 79 -15.88 2.24 3.27
N LEU A 80 -15.89 1.37 2.26
CA LEU A 80 -16.71 0.16 2.26
C LEU A 80 -16.31 -0.84 3.36
N THR A 81 -15.05 -0.82 3.78
CA THR A 81 -14.57 -1.69 4.87
C THR A 81 -15.04 -1.26 6.26
N SER A 82 -15.58 -0.05 6.42
CA SER A 82 -16.28 0.36 7.65
C SER A 82 -17.48 -0.52 7.93
N TRP A 83 -18.28 -0.78 6.89
CA TRP A 83 -19.48 -1.61 6.93
C TRP A 83 -19.17 -3.10 7.00
N SER A 84 -18.08 -3.55 6.35
CA SER A 84 -17.72 -4.96 6.34
C SER A 84 -16.23 -5.22 6.08
N THR A 85 -15.59 -6.06 6.91
CA THR A 85 -14.21 -6.51 6.68
C THR A 85 -14.01 -7.36 5.43
N ILE A 86 -15.09 -7.78 4.77
CA ILE A 86 -15.02 -8.60 3.56
C ILE A 86 -14.22 -7.88 2.46
N GLY A 87 -14.35 -6.55 2.34
CA GLY A 87 -13.64 -5.79 1.32
C GLY A 87 -12.11 -5.89 1.41
N ILE A 88 -11.55 -5.74 2.63
CA ILE A 88 -10.10 -5.84 2.85
C ILE A 88 -9.59 -7.28 2.70
N VAL A 89 -10.42 -8.28 3.04
CA VAL A 89 -10.09 -9.70 2.82
C VAL A 89 -9.95 -9.98 1.32
N ILE A 90 -10.94 -9.56 0.52
CA ILE A 90 -10.92 -9.76 -0.94
C ILE A 90 -9.74 -9.03 -1.59
N ALA A 91 -9.48 -7.79 -1.17
CA ALA A 91 -8.32 -7.04 -1.64
C ALA A 91 -6.99 -7.74 -1.31
N THR A 92 -6.89 -8.33 -0.11
CA THR A 92 -5.72 -9.11 0.30
C THR A 92 -5.56 -10.39 -0.52
N ILE A 93 -6.66 -11.08 -0.84
CA ILE A 93 -6.65 -12.29 -1.69
C ILE A 93 -6.13 -11.95 -3.09
N TRP A 94 -6.66 -10.89 -3.71
CA TRP A 94 -6.18 -10.43 -5.01
C TRP A 94 -4.72 -10.01 -4.96
N ALA A 95 -4.31 -9.23 -3.95
CA ALA A 95 -2.91 -8.85 -3.77
C ALA A 95 -2.00 -10.08 -3.63
N GLY A 96 -2.46 -11.13 -2.93
CA GLY A 96 -1.75 -12.40 -2.80
C GLY A 96 -1.62 -13.14 -4.13
N ALA A 97 -2.66 -13.14 -4.97
CA ALA A 97 -2.61 -13.71 -6.31
C ALA A 97 -1.56 -12.99 -7.18
N PHE A 98 -1.54 -11.65 -7.17
CA PHE A 98 -0.53 -10.87 -7.90
C PHE A 98 0.88 -11.09 -7.35
N ALA A 99 1.05 -11.19 -6.03
CA ALA A 99 2.34 -11.51 -5.41
C ALA A 99 2.83 -12.91 -5.77
N ALA A 100 1.94 -13.90 -5.84
CA ALA A 100 2.28 -15.26 -6.27
C ALA A 100 2.70 -15.30 -7.75
N LEU A 101 1.96 -14.60 -8.63
CA LEU A 101 2.33 -14.45 -10.04
C LEU A 101 3.68 -13.74 -10.20
N PHE A 102 3.94 -12.72 -9.38
CA PHE A 102 5.22 -12.02 -9.35
C PHE A 102 6.38 -12.94 -8.97
N ILE A 103 6.25 -13.70 -7.87
CA ILE A 103 7.28 -14.65 -7.42
C ILE A 103 7.48 -15.73 -8.48
N GLY A 104 6.41 -16.31 -9.01
CA GLY A 104 6.47 -17.33 -10.05
C GLY A 104 7.21 -16.83 -11.29
N ASN A 105 6.88 -15.64 -11.78
CA ASN A 105 7.57 -15.02 -12.91
C ASN A 105 9.03 -14.70 -12.60
N SER A 106 9.34 -14.24 -11.38
CA SER A 106 10.71 -13.91 -10.97
C SER A 106 11.60 -15.14 -10.82
N ILE A 107 11.04 -16.30 -10.46
CA ILE A 107 11.79 -17.56 -10.34
C ILE A 107 11.92 -18.22 -11.71
N ILE A 108 10.80 -18.41 -12.42
CA ILE A 108 10.70 -19.26 -13.62
C ILE A 108 11.19 -18.53 -14.87
N SER A 109 10.88 -17.24 -15.02
CA SER A 109 11.19 -16.53 -16.27
C SER A 109 12.69 -16.24 -16.37
N PRO A 110 13.32 -16.49 -17.55
CA PRO A 110 14.74 -16.21 -17.76
C PRO A 110 15.02 -14.71 -17.84
N ALA A 111 14.07 -13.90 -18.32
CA ALA A 111 14.16 -12.45 -18.42
C ALA A 111 12.75 -11.81 -18.43
N PRO A 112 12.61 -10.51 -18.06
CA PRO A 112 11.36 -9.80 -18.23
C PRO A 112 11.09 -9.54 -19.72
N THR A 113 9.83 -9.73 -20.12
CA THR A 113 9.37 -9.66 -21.53
C THR A 113 8.87 -8.27 -21.94
N SER A 114 8.62 -7.39 -20.96
CA SER A 114 8.18 -6.02 -21.17
C SER A 114 8.88 -5.08 -20.20
N SER A 115 8.98 -3.80 -20.56
CA SER A 115 9.60 -2.76 -19.74
C SER A 115 8.86 -2.58 -18.40
N ILE A 116 7.53 -2.67 -18.42
CA ILE A 116 6.70 -2.64 -17.20
C ILE A 116 7.02 -3.84 -16.30
N GLN A 117 7.13 -5.05 -16.86
CA GLN A 117 7.47 -6.24 -16.07
C GLN A 117 8.87 -6.13 -15.45
N ALA A 118 9.81 -5.54 -16.19
CA ALA A 118 11.18 -5.33 -15.73
C ALA A 118 11.23 -4.32 -14.56
N LEU A 119 10.48 -3.22 -14.66
CA LEU A 119 10.33 -2.24 -13.58
C LEU A 119 9.64 -2.85 -12.37
N LEU A 120 8.53 -3.58 -12.56
CA LEU A 120 7.83 -4.24 -11.46
C LEU A 120 8.70 -5.28 -10.73
N MET A 121 9.57 -6.00 -11.45
CA MET A 121 10.56 -6.91 -10.87
C MET A 121 11.44 -6.22 -9.84
N TRP A 122 11.99 -5.06 -10.20
CA TRP A 122 12.89 -4.29 -9.33
C TRP A 122 12.15 -3.47 -8.26
N GLN A 123 10.91 -3.06 -8.53
CA GLN A 123 10.06 -2.40 -7.52
C GLN A 123 9.51 -3.37 -6.47
N GLN A 124 9.41 -4.66 -6.80
CA GLN A 124 8.84 -5.71 -5.95
C GLN A 124 7.40 -5.39 -5.49
N LEU A 125 6.76 -4.46 -6.19
CA LEU A 125 5.55 -3.76 -5.77
C LEU A 125 4.38 -4.72 -5.50
N PRO A 126 4.15 -5.79 -6.30
CA PRO A 126 3.08 -6.75 -6.02
C PRO A 126 3.25 -7.47 -4.67
N LEU A 127 4.48 -7.87 -4.35
CA LEU A 127 4.80 -8.55 -3.09
C LEU A 127 4.63 -7.60 -1.89
N GLN A 128 5.20 -6.40 -1.98
CA GLN A 128 5.15 -5.42 -0.89
C GLN A 128 3.71 -4.92 -0.65
N THR A 129 2.92 -4.76 -1.71
CA THR A 129 1.49 -4.43 -1.62
C THR A 129 0.70 -5.50 -0.88
N PHE A 130 0.97 -6.78 -1.16
CA PHE A 130 0.37 -7.89 -0.41
C PHE A 130 0.74 -7.85 1.08
N VAL A 131 2.01 -7.60 1.41
CA VAL A 131 2.49 -7.49 2.80
C VAL A 131 1.74 -6.39 3.57
N ILE A 132 1.54 -5.23 2.94
CA ILE A 132 0.80 -4.11 3.54
C ILE A 132 -0.67 -4.49 3.78
N PHE A 133 -1.35 -5.05 2.76
CA PHE A 133 -2.75 -5.48 2.90
C PHE A 133 -2.93 -6.57 3.95
N PHE A 134 -2.06 -7.58 3.93
CA PHE A 134 -2.09 -8.68 4.88
C PHE A 134 -1.88 -8.20 6.32
N THR A 135 -0.89 -7.33 6.56
CA THR A 135 -0.65 -6.78 7.89
C THR A 135 -1.83 -5.93 8.35
N THR A 136 -2.38 -5.10 7.47
CA THR A 136 -3.57 -4.29 7.77
C THR A 136 -4.77 -5.17 8.14
N LEU A 137 -5.02 -6.25 7.39
CA LEU A 137 -6.06 -7.22 7.69
C LEU A 137 -5.84 -7.83 9.09
N MET A 138 -4.62 -8.26 9.41
CA MET A 138 -4.31 -8.85 10.72
C MET A 138 -4.51 -7.86 11.86
N VAL A 139 -4.08 -6.61 11.71
CA VAL A 139 -4.31 -5.55 12.71
C VAL A 139 -5.81 -5.29 12.90
N THR A 140 -6.57 -5.22 11.80
CA THR A 140 -8.03 -5.01 11.84
C THR A 140 -8.73 -6.15 12.60
N LEU A 141 -8.40 -7.40 12.27
CA LEU A 141 -8.95 -8.58 12.94
C LEU A 141 -8.54 -8.65 14.42
N ALA A 142 -7.30 -8.30 14.76
CA ALA A 142 -6.81 -8.27 16.13
C ALA A 142 -7.56 -7.24 16.98
N LYS A 143 -7.73 -6.01 16.47
CA LYS A 143 -8.51 -4.96 17.17
C LYS A 143 -9.98 -5.35 17.35
N ARG A 144 -10.61 -5.95 16.33
CA ARG A 144 -11.99 -6.46 16.43
C ARG A 144 -12.12 -7.55 17.49
N ARG A 145 -11.20 -8.53 17.51
CA ARG A 145 -11.18 -9.59 18.54
C ARG A 145 -11.02 -9.03 19.95
N GLN A 146 -10.20 -7.99 20.13
CA GLN A 146 -10.02 -7.32 21.41
C GLN A 146 -11.32 -6.64 21.88
N SER A 147 -12.03 -5.98 20.95
CA SER A 147 -13.34 -5.35 21.24
C SER A 147 -14.41 -6.37 21.66
N THR A 148 -14.39 -7.60 21.14
CA THR A 148 -15.39 -8.63 21.46
C THR A 148 -15.09 -9.37 22.78
N ARG A 149 -13.81 -9.50 23.18
CA ARG A 149 -13.39 -10.36 24.31
C ARG A 149 -13.25 -9.66 25.65
N GLY A 150 -13.14 -8.34 25.69
CA GLY A 150 -12.83 -7.60 26.92
C GLY A 150 -13.84 -6.51 27.19
N ASN A 151 -14.33 -6.46 28.43
CA ASN A 151 -15.02 -5.33 29.06
C ASN A 151 -14.53 -4.01 28.43
N PRO A 152 -15.41 -3.14 27.89
CA PRO A 152 -15.03 -1.93 27.15
C PRO A 152 -14.40 -0.94 28.12
N LYS A 153 -13.17 -1.22 28.56
CA LYS A 153 -12.34 -0.20 29.18
C LYS A 153 -12.07 0.78 28.04
N PRO A 154 -12.45 2.06 28.17
CA PRO A 154 -12.09 3.06 27.18
C PRO A 154 -10.60 2.91 26.97
N VAL A 155 -10.18 2.77 25.71
CA VAL A 155 -8.77 2.77 25.34
C VAL A 155 -8.22 4.07 25.91
N LYS A 156 -7.58 3.99 27.07
CA LYS A 156 -7.04 5.17 27.74
C LYS A 156 -6.07 5.76 26.73
N GLU A 157 -6.39 6.94 26.22
CA GLU A 157 -5.57 7.59 25.21
C GLU A 157 -4.12 7.51 25.69
N PRO A 158 -3.21 6.97 24.86
CA PRO A 158 -1.82 6.87 25.27
C PRO A 158 -1.39 8.27 25.69
N GLY A 159 -0.92 8.40 26.93
CA GLY A 159 -0.45 9.71 27.42
C GLY A 159 0.55 10.31 26.43
N PRO A 160 0.73 11.64 26.42
CA PRO A 160 1.55 12.31 25.41
C PRO A 160 2.97 11.72 25.28
N ALA A 161 3.54 11.19 26.37
CA ALA A 161 4.82 10.47 26.38
C ALA A 161 4.82 9.09 25.70
N ALA A 162 3.69 8.37 25.73
CA ALA A 162 3.55 7.10 25.01
C ALA A 162 3.31 7.34 23.51
N LEU A 163 2.57 8.39 23.17
CA LEU A 163 2.36 8.80 21.78
C LEU A 163 3.67 9.25 21.11
N SER A 164 4.50 10.03 21.82
CA SER A 164 5.82 10.43 21.30
C SER A 164 6.74 9.22 21.09
N GLY A 165 6.75 8.26 22.02
CA GLY A 165 7.51 7.01 21.86
C GLY A 165 7.07 6.21 20.63
N TYR A 166 5.76 6.09 20.40
CA TYR A 166 5.22 5.44 19.21
C TYR A 166 5.59 6.17 17.92
N LEU A 167 5.53 7.51 17.93
CA LEU A 167 5.93 8.34 16.79
C LEU A 167 7.41 8.13 16.43
N ILE A 168 8.30 8.12 17.43
CA ILE A 168 9.74 7.87 17.23
C ILE A 168 9.98 6.51 16.57
N VAL A 169 9.32 5.45 17.06
CA VAL A 169 9.45 4.10 16.49
C VAL A 169 8.90 4.03 15.06
N THR A 170 7.75 4.65 14.78
CA THR A 170 7.21 4.74 13.41
C THR A 170 8.12 5.52 12.48
N LEU A 171 8.75 6.58 12.98
CA LEU A 171 9.68 7.40 12.20
C LEU A 171 10.95 6.61 11.84
N LEU A 172 11.53 5.91 12.82
CA LEU A 172 12.71 5.07 12.62
C LEU A 172 12.45 3.95 11.60
N SER A 173 11.29 3.29 11.68
CA SER A 173 10.92 2.24 10.71
C SER A 173 10.71 2.80 9.31
N ALA A 174 10.09 3.97 9.18
CA ALA A 174 9.92 4.61 7.87
C ALA A 174 11.25 5.13 7.29
N LEU A 175 12.15 5.66 8.12
CA LEU A 175 13.49 6.05 7.68
C LEU A 175 14.30 4.82 7.23
N ALA A 176 14.26 3.74 8.00
CA ALA A 176 14.87 2.47 7.60
C ALA A 176 14.33 2.02 6.24
N LEU A 177 13.01 2.04 6.06
CA LEU A 177 12.36 1.68 4.79
C LEU A 177 12.92 2.49 3.62
N ILE A 178 13.05 3.81 3.78
CA ILE A 178 13.62 4.69 2.74
C ILE A 178 15.03 4.24 2.36
N PHE A 179 15.92 4.02 3.34
CA PHE A 179 17.30 3.61 3.07
C PHE A 179 17.39 2.24 2.39
N ILE A 180 16.56 1.27 2.82
CA ILE A 180 16.59 -0.08 2.24
C ILE A 180 16.04 -0.07 0.82
N VAL A 181 14.97 0.68 0.54
CA VAL A 181 14.42 0.81 -0.81
C VAL A 181 15.41 1.49 -1.75
N LEU A 182 16.09 2.55 -1.29
CA LEU A 182 17.19 3.17 -2.04
C LEU A 182 18.30 2.16 -2.34
N ALA A 183 18.71 1.37 -1.34
CA ALA A 183 19.74 0.33 -1.52
C ALA A 183 19.31 -0.82 -2.45
N SER A 184 18.01 -1.09 -2.58
CA SER A 184 17.48 -2.13 -3.48
C SER A 184 17.39 -1.70 -4.95
N SER A 185 17.75 -0.46 -5.26
CA SER A 185 17.66 0.08 -6.62
C SER A 185 18.71 -0.53 -7.54
N PRO A 186 18.41 -0.72 -8.85
CA PRO A 186 19.39 -1.23 -9.79
C PRO A 186 20.54 -0.22 -9.99
N ASN A 187 21.76 -0.74 -10.16
CA ASN A 187 22.97 0.08 -10.35
C ASN A 187 23.06 0.73 -11.74
N THR A 188 22.17 0.37 -12.68
CA THR A 188 22.22 0.86 -14.06
C THR A 188 20.81 1.10 -14.60
N ILE A 189 20.66 2.11 -15.45
CA ILE A 189 19.40 2.48 -16.12
C ILE A 189 19.40 2.25 -17.62
N THR A 190 20.53 1.79 -18.15
CA THR A 190 20.78 1.56 -19.58
C THR A 190 19.72 0.66 -20.23
N PRO A 191 19.30 -0.46 -19.62
CA PRO A 191 18.24 -1.32 -20.20
C PRO A 191 16.89 -0.60 -20.33
N THR A 192 16.56 0.27 -19.37
CA THR A 192 15.31 1.03 -19.33
C THR A 192 15.33 2.13 -20.40
N ILE A 193 16.42 2.88 -20.52
CA ILE A 193 16.56 3.94 -21.53
C ILE A 193 16.55 3.36 -22.95
N LEU A 194 17.23 2.23 -23.17
CA LEU A 194 17.29 1.58 -24.48
C LEU A 194 16.02 0.80 -24.83
N ASN A 195 15.03 0.76 -23.92
CA ASN A 195 13.81 -0.04 -24.06
C ASN A 195 14.10 -1.52 -24.36
N MET A 196 15.15 -2.06 -23.73
CA MET A 196 15.60 -3.44 -23.88
C MET A 196 15.43 -4.19 -22.56
N PRO A 197 14.19 -4.61 -22.22
CA PRO A 197 13.90 -5.25 -20.92
C PRO A 197 14.70 -6.53 -20.70
N LEU A 198 15.07 -7.26 -21.77
CA LEU A 198 15.89 -8.46 -21.68
C LEU A 198 17.30 -8.24 -21.10
N LEU A 199 17.81 -7.01 -21.16
CA LEU A 199 19.12 -6.65 -20.61
C LEU A 199 19.04 -6.28 -19.12
N MET A 200 17.84 -6.24 -18.53
CA MET A 200 17.69 -5.90 -17.13
C MET A 200 18.18 -7.06 -16.25
N PRO A 201 19.08 -6.80 -15.30
CA PRO A 201 19.60 -7.85 -14.43
C PRO A 201 18.47 -8.51 -13.64
N LYS A 202 18.56 -9.83 -13.47
CA LYS A 202 17.66 -10.59 -12.59
C LYS A 202 18.04 -10.34 -11.12
N LEU A 203 17.05 -10.40 -10.23
CA LEU A 203 17.28 -10.34 -8.78
C LEU A 203 18.24 -11.45 -8.35
N SER A 204 19.37 -11.06 -7.77
CA SER A 204 20.37 -11.95 -7.20
C SER A 204 19.97 -12.40 -5.79
N GLY A 205 20.70 -13.38 -5.22
CA GLY A 205 20.44 -13.86 -3.86
C GLY A 205 20.53 -12.77 -2.78
N SER A 206 21.43 -11.79 -2.93
CA SER A 206 21.52 -10.64 -2.02
C SER A 206 20.33 -9.69 -2.19
N ASP A 207 19.78 -9.56 -3.39
CA ASP A 207 18.62 -8.70 -3.64
C ASP A 207 17.36 -9.28 -3.00
N TRP A 208 17.23 -10.62 -2.99
CA TRP A 208 16.17 -11.31 -2.25
C TRP A 208 16.24 -11.08 -0.74
N PHE A 209 17.44 -10.92 -0.18
CA PHE A 209 17.58 -10.54 1.23
C PHE A 209 17.06 -9.11 1.48
N LEU A 210 17.33 -8.17 0.57
CA LEU A 210 16.77 -6.82 0.64
C LEU A 210 15.24 -6.83 0.50
N VAL A 211 14.67 -7.66 -0.40
CA VAL A 211 13.21 -7.86 -0.53
C VAL A 211 12.59 -8.24 0.82
N LEU A 212 13.20 -9.21 1.50
CA LEU A 212 12.74 -9.68 2.80
C LEU A 212 12.83 -8.57 3.85
N LEU A 213 13.93 -7.81 3.85
CA LEU A 213 14.15 -6.75 4.81
C LEU A 213 13.14 -5.60 4.62
N ILE A 214 12.86 -5.20 3.36
CA ILE A 214 11.77 -4.25 3.02
C ILE A 214 10.43 -4.77 3.54
N SER A 215 10.13 -6.05 3.29
CA SER A 215 8.88 -6.67 3.73
C SER A 215 8.74 -6.61 5.26
N LEU A 216 9.80 -6.95 5.98
CA LEU A 216 9.82 -6.94 7.44
C LEU A 216 9.64 -5.53 7.99
N THR A 217 10.31 -4.54 7.39
CA THR A 217 10.15 -3.13 7.78
C THR A 217 8.74 -2.61 7.49
N LEU A 218 8.13 -3.00 6.36
CA LEU A 218 6.74 -2.67 6.06
C LEU A 218 5.76 -3.32 7.03
N VAL A 219 5.97 -4.58 7.43
CA VAL A 219 5.19 -5.23 8.49
C VAL A 219 5.32 -4.44 9.79
N ALA A 220 6.54 -4.10 10.22
CA ALA A 220 6.76 -3.35 11.45
C ALA A 220 6.08 -1.97 11.42
N PHE A 221 6.22 -1.25 10.32
CA PHE A 221 5.63 0.07 10.11
C PHE A 221 4.09 0.03 10.14
N THR A 222 3.49 -0.90 9.38
CA THR A 222 2.02 -1.05 9.30
C THR A 222 1.40 -1.64 10.56
N ALA A 223 2.07 -2.62 11.19
CA ALA A 223 1.61 -3.22 12.44
C ALA A 223 1.54 -2.21 13.59
N MET A 224 2.34 -1.13 13.52
CA MET A 224 2.33 -0.07 14.52
C MET A 224 0.98 0.67 14.60
N ALA A 225 0.15 0.59 13.56
CA ALA A 225 -1.22 1.07 13.56
C ALA A 225 -2.10 0.35 14.60
N TYR A 226 -1.68 -0.83 15.07
CA TYR A 226 -2.29 -1.50 16.22
C TYR A 226 -2.24 -0.62 17.48
N LYS A 227 -1.11 0.07 17.71
CA LYS A 227 -0.87 0.93 18.88
C LYS A 227 -1.28 2.37 18.64
N SER A 228 -0.91 2.96 17.51
CA SER A 228 -1.23 4.35 17.18
C SER A 228 -1.45 4.50 15.67
N VAL A 229 -2.71 4.69 15.29
CA VAL A 229 -3.08 4.98 13.88
C VAL A 229 -2.56 6.36 13.48
N LEU A 230 -2.68 7.36 14.38
CA LEU A 230 -2.25 8.73 14.11
C LEU A 230 -0.75 8.82 13.80
N ALA A 231 0.10 8.11 14.56
CA ALA A 231 1.54 8.12 14.32
C ALA A 231 1.89 7.57 12.93
N VAL A 232 1.29 6.44 12.54
CA VAL A 232 1.52 5.84 11.22
C VAL A 232 1.00 6.74 10.10
N GLN A 233 -0.16 7.38 10.29
CA GLN A 233 -0.71 8.35 9.33
C GLN A 233 0.21 9.54 9.10
N LEU A 234 0.65 10.21 10.17
CA LEU A 234 1.54 11.37 10.06
C LEU A 234 2.83 11.00 9.34
N VAL A 235 3.46 9.88 9.71
CA VAL A 235 4.70 9.44 9.08
C VAL A 235 4.46 9.04 7.61
N ALA A 236 3.38 8.33 7.30
CA ALA A 236 3.05 7.95 5.91
C ALA A 236 2.83 9.18 5.01
N TRP A 237 2.10 10.20 5.50
CA TRP A 237 1.87 11.42 4.75
C TRP A 237 3.13 12.27 4.58
N PHE A 238 3.80 12.60 5.68
CA PHE A 238 4.87 13.60 5.68
C PHE A 238 6.25 13.05 5.31
N LEU A 239 6.49 11.74 5.45
CA LEU A 239 7.79 11.15 5.14
C LEU A 239 7.80 10.38 3.81
N LEU A 240 6.66 9.80 3.42
CA LEU A 240 6.58 8.92 2.24
C LEU A 240 5.78 9.58 1.11
N LEU A 241 4.49 9.85 1.34
CA LEU A 241 3.55 10.25 0.30
C LEU A 241 3.85 11.63 -0.27
N ILE A 242 3.83 12.68 0.57
CA ILE A 242 4.00 14.08 0.12
C ILE A 242 5.41 14.29 -0.46
N PRO A 243 6.50 13.86 0.22
CA PRO A 243 7.83 14.05 -0.33
C PRO A 243 8.02 13.35 -1.68
N ALA A 244 7.51 12.14 -1.84
CA ALA A 244 7.83 11.34 -3.01
C ALA A 244 6.90 11.60 -4.21
N LEU A 245 5.61 11.89 -3.99
CA LEU A 245 4.65 12.12 -5.07
C LEU A 245 4.46 13.60 -5.44
N PHE A 246 4.84 14.53 -4.56
CA PHE A 246 4.62 15.97 -4.79
C PHE A 246 5.92 16.76 -4.73
N LEU A 247 6.65 16.73 -3.60
CA LEU A 247 7.82 17.60 -3.42
C LEU A 247 9.01 17.20 -4.29
N GLY A 248 9.31 15.91 -4.40
CA GLY A 248 10.37 15.38 -5.26
C GLY A 248 10.17 15.78 -6.73
N PRO A 249 8.98 15.51 -7.31
CA PRO A 249 8.64 15.98 -8.64
C PRO A 249 8.76 17.49 -8.83
N LEU A 250 8.21 18.26 -7.89
CA LEU A 250 8.25 19.72 -7.94
C LEU A 250 9.69 20.25 -7.85
N PHE A 251 10.51 19.66 -6.99
CA PHE A 251 11.92 20.03 -6.85
C PHE A 251 12.72 19.72 -8.12
N SER A 252 12.51 18.56 -8.74
CA SER A 252 13.17 18.21 -10.00
C SER A 252 12.79 19.16 -11.13
N ILE A 253 11.52 19.56 -11.22
CA ILE A 253 11.04 20.57 -12.17
C ILE A 253 11.71 21.93 -11.92
N LEU A 254 11.74 22.40 -10.66
CA LEU A 254 12.29 23.71 -10.32
C LEU A 254 13.82 23.80 -10.50
N THR A 255 14.54 22.71 -10.24
CA THR A 255 16.01 22.68 -10.30
C THR A 255 16.57 22.19 -11.63
N ASN A 256 15.70 21.71 -12.53
CA ASN A 256 16.06 21.06 -13.78
C ASN A 256 17.10 19.94 -13.61
N LYS A 257 17.11 19.30 -12.43
CA LYS A 257 17.96 18.15 -12.13
C LYS A 257 17.26 16.89 -12.62
N LEU A 258 17.82 16.29 -13.66
CA LEU A 258 17.36 15.06 -14.29
C LEU A 258 18.19 13.87 -13.83
N VAL A 259 17.60 12.68 -13.87
CA VAL A 259 18.33 11.43 -13.62
C VAL A 259 19.29 11.19 -14.78
N THR A 260 20.58 11.23 -14.51
CA THR A 260 21.62 10.92 -15.50
C THR A 260 22.16 9.50 -15.31
N PRO A 261 22.48 8.76 -16.39
CA PRO A 261 23.00 7.39 -16.29
C PRO A 261 24.30 7.22 -15.49
N GLN A 262 25.03 8.31 -15.25
CA GLN A 262 26.32 8.34 -14.57
C GLN A 262 26.20 8.63 -13.06
N ASP A 263 25.02 9.01 -12.57
CA ASP A 263 24.81 9.37 -11.16
C ASP A 263 24.01 8.25 -10.45
N PRO A 264 24.67 7.35 -9.71
CA PRO A 264 24.01 6.23 -9.05
C PRO A 264 23.02 6.67 -7.97
N ILE A 265 23.24 7.84 -7.35
CA ILE A 265 22.35 8.38 -6.31
C ILE A 265 21.05 8.85 -6.95
N MET A 266 21.15 9.62 -8.04
CA MET A 266 19.95 10.09 -8.76
C MET A 266 19.16 8.93 -9.37
N ILE A 267 19.84 7.88 -9.83
CA ILE A 267 19.20 6.64 -10.29
C ILE A 267 18.39 6.00 -9.14
N SER A 268 19.02 5.81 -7.99
CA SER A 268 18.37 5.21 -6.82
C SER A 268 17.16 6.02 -6.36
N VAL A 269 17.30 7.35 -6.26
CA VAL A 269 16.19 8.25 -5.91
C VAL A 269 15.07 8.17 -6.94
N GLY A 270 15.41 8.15 -8.23
CA GLY A 270 14.44 8.08 -9.32
C GLY A 270 13.64 6.77 -9.33
N TYR A 271 14.28 5.65 -8.98
CA TYR A 271 13.63 4.35 -8.81
C TYR A 271 12.78 4.27 -7.53
N ALA A 272 13.30 4.78 -6.42
CA ALA A 272 12.71 4.61 -5.09
C ALA A 272 11.52 5.55 -4.82
N MET A 273 11.56 6.80 -5.29
CA MET A 273 10.54 7.78 -4.93
C MET A 273 9.11 7.36 -5.32
N PRO A 274 8.81 6.96 -6.57
CA PRO A 274 7.46 6.52 -6.91
C PRO A 274 6.97 5.36 -6.03
N VAL A 275 7.86 4.41 -5.71
CA VAL A 275 7.55 3.25 -4.87
C VAL A 275 7.26 3.65 -3.44
N LEU A 276 8.10 4.51 -2.84
CA LEU A 276 7.91 5.03 -1.48
C LEU A 276 6.63 5.83 -1.36
N GLY A 277 6.30 6.64 -2.36
CA GLY A 277 5.06 7.40 -2.44
C GLY A 277 3.83 6.48 -2.44
N VAL A 278 3.90 5.40 -3.21
CA VAL A 278 2.85 4.38 -3.27
C VAL A 278 2.73 3.60 -1.96
N PHE A 279 3.84 3.22 -1.32
CA PHE A 279 3.79 2.61 0.02
C PHE A 279 3.12 3.57 1.01
N GLY A 280 3.48 4.84 1.01
CA GLY A 280 2.84 5.88 1.81
C GLY A 280 1.32 5.95 1.57
N LEU A 281 0.91 5.97 0.30
CA LEU A 281 -0.50 6.00 -0.09
C LEU A 281 -1.29 4.78 0.40
N ILE A 282 -0.79 3.57 0.15
CA ILE A 282 -1.47 2.33 0.56
C ILE A 282 -1.54 2.28 2.08
N VAL A 283 -0.43 2.56 2.78
CA VAL A 283 -0.41 2.51 4.25
C VAL A 283 -1.34 3.55 4.85
N ALA A 284 -1.32 4.80 4.39
CA ALA A 284 -2.22 5.85 4.86
C ALA A 284 -3.69 5.43 4.65
N THR A 285 -4.05 4.92 3.47
CA THR A 285 -5.45 4.58 3.19
C THR A 285 -5.91 3.33 3.96
N CYS A 286 -5.06 2.31 4.03
CA CYS A 286 -5.33 1.07 4.78
C CYS A 286 -5.44 1.31 6.29
N THR A 287 -4.59 2.17 6.85
CA THR A 287 -4.65 2.48 8.29
C THR A 287 -5.83 3.38 8.63
N TYR A 288 -6.31 4.20 7.68
CA TYR A 288 -7.57 4.94 7.83
C TYR A 288 -8.78 3.99 7.90
N SER A 289 -8.78 2.93 7.09
CA SER A 289 -9.79 1.87 7.20
C SER A 289 -9.79 1.22 8.59
N ILE A 290 -8.62 1.00 9.21
CA ILE A 290 -8.54 0.45 10.57
C ILE A 290 -9.25 1.38 11.56
N SER A 291 -9.03 2.70 11.51
CA SER A 291 -9.69 3.64 12.42
C SER A 291 -11.22 3.60 12.31
N ILE A 292 -11.77 3.66 11.09
CA ILE A 292 -13.22 3.67 10.89
C ILE A 292 -13.83 2.32 11.30
N SER A 293 -13.15 1.20 11.01
CA SER A 293 -13.67 -0.14 11.31
C SER A 293 -13.79 -0.48 12.79
N VAL A 294 -13.13 0.30 13.66
CA VAL A 294 -13.12 0.14 15.12
C VAL A 294 -14.04 1.16 15.79
N ASN A 295 -14.27 2.31 15.16
CA ASN A 295 -15.16 3.36 15.67
C ASN A 295 -15.97 3.98 14.51
N PRO A 296 -17.11 3.38 14.11
CA PRO A 296 -17.89 3.83 12.95
C PRO A 296 -18.60 5.17 13.16
N ASP A 297 -18.66 5.68 14.40
CA ASP A 297 -19.36 6.92 14.78
C ASP A 297 -18.40 8.12 15.02
N ALA A 298 -17.11 7.99 14.68
CA ALA A 298 -16.08 9.03 14.83
C ALA A 298 -15.63 9.59 13.47
#